data_AF-A0AAW2NRL3-F1
#
_entry.id   AF-A0AAW2NRL3-F1
#
_cell.length_a   1.000
_cell.length_b   1.000
_cell.length_c   1.000
_cell.angle_alpha   90.00
_cell.angle_beta   90.00
_cell.angle_gamma   90.00
#
_symmetry.space_group_name_H-M   'P 1'
#
loop_
_entity.id
_entity.type
_entity.pdbx_description
1 polymer ?
#
loop_
_entity_poly.entity_id
_entity_poly.type
_entity_poly.pdbx_seq_one_letter_code
_entity_poly.pdbx_strand_id
1 'polypeptide(L)'
;MEKIDAYRNGCMLYLKDYLEYCMFYGVSRYKPTGKRNPNYKKIPYAILRYRPLNPRLQKLYASKAIEEKMTWYGNQQTEEGSMCHSSDVETWSHFDRTNSDFTPQLRNVRLGLCTDGFAPHGMVERILVGSLYLHRTIFH
;
A
#
# COMPACT_ATOMS: atom_id res chain seq x y z
N MET A 1 4.17 -6.77 -15.22
CA MET A 1 4.99 -6.14 -14.16
C MET A 1 4.84 -4.65 -14.33
N GLU A 2 4.37 -3.97 -13.30
CA GLU A 2 4.05 -2.55 -13.34
C GLU A 2 5.23 -1.72 -12.85
N LYS A 3 5.17 -0.41 -13.15
CA LYS A 3 6.19 0.57 -12.82
C LYS A 3 5.54 1.69 -12.03
N ILE A 4 6.21 2.15 -10.99
CA ILE A 4 5.85 3.34 -10.24
C ILE A 4 7.09 4.20 -10.06
N ASP A 5 6.96 5.49 -10.30
CA ASP A 5 8.07 6.40 -10.08
C ASP A 5 8.30 6.57 -8.59
N ALA A 6 9.56 6.70 -8.20
CA ALA A 6 9.98 6.90 -6.82
C ALA A 6 10.91 8.11 -6.73
N TYR A 7 10.91 8.76 -5.57
CA TYR A 7 11.94 9.75 -5.27
C TYR A 7 13.31 9.09 -5.18
N ARG A 8 14.39 9.86 -5.45
CA ARG A 8 15.77 9.37 -5.54
C ARG A 8 16.20 8.48 -4.37
N ASN A 9 15.74 8.79 -3.16
CA ASN A 9 16.07 8.06 -1.92
C ASN A 9 14.92 7.21 -1.37
N GLY A 10 13.87 6.94 -2.17
CA GLY A 10 12.73 6.12 -1.73
C GLY A 10 11.80 6.80 -0.72
N CYS A 11 11.97 8.09 -0.40
CA CYS A 11 11.12 8.78 0.57
C CYS A 11 9.64 8.93 0.14
N MET A 12 9.35 8.80 -1.16
CA MET A 12 8.01 8.96 -1.70
C MET A 12 7.83 8.12 -2.96
N LEU A 13 6.67 7.46 -3.08
CA LEU A 13 6.20 6.84 -4.31
C LEU A 13 5.19 7.76 -4.98
N TYR A 14 5.31 7.97 -6.29
CA TYR A 14 4.39 8.79 -7.07
C TYR A 14 3.20 7.93 -7.50
N LEU A 15 2.28 7.71 -6.57
CA LEU A 15 1.04 7.00 -6.83
C LEU A 15 0.07 7.97 -7.52
N LYS A 16 -0.18 7.74 -8.81
CA LYS A 16 -0.89 8.63 -9.75
C LYS A 16 -0.01 9.80 -10.24
N ASP A 17 -0.23 10.24 -11.48
CA ASP A 17 0.65 11.19 -12.18
C ASP A 17 0.41 12.67 -11.86
N TYR A 18 -0.25 12.99 -10.74
CA TYR A 18 -0.64 14.37 -10.43
C TYR A 18 0.48 15.19 -9.78
N LEU A 19 1.53 14.54 -9.27
CA LEU A 19 2.61 15.22 -8.55
C LEU A 19 3.90 15.22 -9.39
N GLU A 20 4.34 16.41 -9.76
CA GLU A 20 5.64 16.64 -10.41
C GLU A 20 6.78 16.90 -9.41
N TYR A 21 6.45 17.13 -8.14
CA TYR A 21 7.41 17.46 -7.08
C TYR A 21 7.19 16.58 -5.84
N CYS A 22 8.27 16.33 -5.11
CA CYS A 22 8.25 15.62 -3.84
C CYS A 22 7.57 16.48 -2.77
N MET A 23 6.57 15.92 -2.06
CA MET A 23 5.86 16.66 -1.01
C MET A 23 6.72 16.96 0.22
N PHE A 24 7.75 16.15 0.49
CA PHE A 24 8.62 16.32 1.66
C PHE A 24 9.74 17.33 1.44
N TYR A 25 10.27 17.40 0.22
CA TYR A 25 11.48 18.18 -0.10
C TYR A 25 11.27 19.25 -1.18
N GLY A 26 10.11 19.30 -1.83
CA GLY A 26 9.82 20.26 -2.91
C GLY A 26 10.64 20.04 -4.19
N VAL A 27 11.38 18.93 -4.30
CA VAL A 27 12.29 18.65 -5.43
C VAL A 27 11.55 17.96 -6.57
N SER A 28 11.93 18.24 -7.81
CA SER A 28 11.33 17.64 -9.00
C SER A 28 11.44 16.11 -9.02
N ARG A 29 10.38 15.45 -9.48
CA ARG A 29 10.30 14.02 -9.82
C ARG A 29 11.29 13.65 -10.93
N TYR A 30 11.59 14.60 -11.82
CA TYR A 30 12.32 14.36 -13.06
C TYR A 30 13.74 14.90 -13.01
N LYS A 31 14.65 14.22 -13.70
CA LYS A 31 16.03 14.67 -13.87
C LYS A 31 16.05 15.95 -14.72
N PRO A 32 16.91 16.93 -14.40
CA PRO A 32 17.05 18.14 -15.20
C PRO A 32 17.52 17.76 -16.60
N THR A 33 16.80 18.26 -17.60
CA THR A 33 17.12 17.97 -19.00
C THR A 33 18.01 19.04 -19.60
N GLY A 34 19.17 18.63 -20.13
CA GLY A 34 20.17 19.56 -20.67
C GLY A 34 19.86 20.23 -22.02
N LYS A 35 18.70 20.05 -22.65
CA LYS A 35 18.42 20.68 -23.97
C LYS A 35 16.94 21.07 -24.16
N ARG A 36 16.76 22.26 -24.74
CA ARG A 36 15.51 22.91 -25.21
C ARG A 36 14.86 22.17 -26.39
N ASN A 37 14.65 20.86 -26.30
CA ASN A 37 13.86 20.14 -27.30
C ASN A 37 12.43 19.98 -26.78
N PRO A 38 11.42 20.61 -27.41
CA PRO A 38 10.02 20.53 -26.96
C PRO A 38 9.46 19.11 -26.92
N ASN A 39 10.08 18.15 -27.62
CA ASN A 39 9.68 16.74 -27.64
C ASN A 39 10.44 15.86 -26.64
N TYR A 40 11.17 16.43 -25.68
CA TYR A 40 11.93 15.62 -24.73
C TYR A 40 11.02 14.93 -23.70
N LYS A 41 11.12 13.60 -23.62
CA LYS A 41 10.38 12.80 -22.63
C LYS A 41 10.98 12.99 -21.23
N LYS A 42 10.18 13.49 -20.28
CA LYS A 42 10.60 13.63 -18.87
C LYS A 42 11.07 12.28 -18.32
N ILE A 43 12.26 12.24 -17.71
CA ILE A 43 12.86 11.02 -17.14
C ILE A 43 12.86 11.13 -15.62
N PRO A 44 12.18 10.22 -14.89
CA PRO A 44 12.16 10.26 -13.43
C PRO A 44 13.52 9.91 -12.82
N TYR A 45 13.75 10.34 -11.58
CA TYR A 45 14.97 10.00 -10.85
C TYR A 45 15.11 8.49 -10.59
N ALA A 46 14.03 7.84 -10.15
CA ALA A 46 13.99 6.41 -9.87
C ALA A 46 12.64 5.80 -10.31
N ILE A 47 12.66 4.53 -10.71
CA ILE A 47 11.47 3.76 -11.08
C ILE A 47 11.52 2.43 -10.32
N LEU A 48 10.51 2.19 -9.48
CA LEU A 48 10.29 0.92 -8.82
C LEU A 48 9.42 0.02 -9.71
N ARG A 49 9.75 -1.27 -9.76
CA ARG A 49 8.98 -2.28 -10.49
C ARG A 49 8.28 -3.19 -9.50
N TYR A 50 6.97 -3.37 -9.66
CA TYR A 50 6.18 -4.23 -8.77
C TYR A 50 5.26 -5.16 -9.54
N ARG A 51 4.76 -6.19 -8.86
CA ARG A 51 3.73 -7.09 -9.40
C ARG A 51 2.38 -6.70 -8.78
N PRO A 52 1.33 -6.54 -9.58
CA PRO A 52 0.01 -6.16 -9.08
C PRO A 52 -0.49 -7.12 -8.01
N LEU A 53 -1.17 -6.56 -7.00
CA LEU A 53 -1.70 -7.34 -5.89
C LEU A 53 -3.01 -8.04 -6.27
N ASN A 54 -3.86 -7.41 -7.07
CA ASN A 54 -5.21 -7.90 -7.40
C ASN A 54 -5.18 -9.33 -7.94
N PRO A 55 -4.35 -9.69 -8.96
CA PRO A 55 -4.34 -11.05 -9.50
C PRO A 55 -3.86 -12.09 -8.49
N ARG A 56 -3.06 -11.68 -7.50
CA ARG A 56 -2.61 -12.57 -6.42
C ARG A 56 -3.71 -12.79 -5.40
N LEU A 57 -4.38 -11.71 -4.99
CA LEU A 57 -5.51 -11.79 -4.08
C LEU A 57 -6.64 -12.61 -4.69
N GLN A 58 -6.96 -12.42 -5.98
CA GLN A 58 -7.96 -13.23 -6.68
C GLN A 58 -7.65 -14.73 -6.62
N LYS A 59 -6.38 -15.12 -6.82
CA LYS A 59 -5.95 -16.52 -6.69
C LYS A 59 -6.06 -17.06 -5.26
N LEU A 60 -5.77 -16.24 -4.26
CA LEU A 60 -5.92 -16.64 -2.85
C LEU A 60 -7.40 -16.90 -2.53
N TYR A 61 -8.30 -16.02 -2.96
CA TYR A 61 -9.75 -16.19 -2.76
C TYR A 61 -10.38 -17.30 -3.60
N ALA A 62 -9.71 -17.78 -4.66
CA ALA A 62 -10.18 -18.92 -5.44
C ALA A 62 -10.10 -20.25 -4.68
N SER A 63 -9.26 -20.34 -3.64
CA SER A 63 -9.18 -21.51 -2.77
C SER A 63 -10.07 -21.33 -1.55
N LYS A 64 -11.09 -22.19 -1.40
CA LYS A 64 -12.01 -22.16 -0.25
C LYS A 64 -11.31 -22.20 1.11
N ALA A 65 -10.29 -23.06 1.24
CA ALA A 65 -9.52 -23.18 2.48
C ALA A 65 -8.71 -21.91 2.84
N ILE A 66 -8.31 -21.12 1.83
CA ILE A 66 -7.62 -19.84 2.05
C ILE A 66 -8.65 -18.73 2.25
N GLU A 67 -9.77 -18.75 1.53
CA GLU A 67 -10.87 -17.80 1.67
C GLU A 67 -11.44 -17.79 3.10
N GLU A 68 -11.68 -18.96 3.69
CA GLU A 68 -12.11 -19.10 5.08
C GLU A 68 -11.13 -18.43 6.07
N LYS A 69 -9.82 -18.58 5.84
CA LYS A 69 -8.78 -17.93 6.64
C LYS A 69 -8.72 -16.42 6.42
N MET A 70 -8.85 -15.98 5.16
CA MET A 70 -8.81 -14.57 4.78
C MET A 70 -10.04 -13.78 5.25
N THR A 71 -11.18 -14.45 5.44
CA THR A 71 -12.44 -13.87 5.93
C THR A 71 -12.67 -14.09 7.42
N TRP A 72 -11.77 -14.81 8.09
CA TRP A 72 -11.89 -15.19 9.49
C TRP A 72 -12.19 -13.98 10.40
N TYR A 73 -11.53 -12.85 10.15
CA TYR A 73 -11.63 -11.65 10.99
C TYR A 73 -13.05 -11.10 11.18
N GLY A 74 -13.97 -11.32 10.23
CA GLY A 74 -15.36 -10.86 10.36
C GLY A 74 -16.37 -11.98 10.62
N ASN A 75 -15.92 -13.24 10.61
CA ASN A 75 -16.74 -14.39 10.97
C ASN A 75 -16.56 -14.81 12.44
N GLN A 76 -15.61 -14.24 13.18
CA GLN A 76 -15.44 -14.53 14.59
C GLN A 76 -16.41 -13.74 15.45
N GLN A 77 -17.05 -14.42 16.39
CA GLN A 77 -17.59 -13.79 17.59
C GLN A 77 -16.43 -13.68 18.59
N THR A 78 -15.80 -12.52 18.68
CA THR A 78 -14.83 -12.26 19.75
C THR A 78 -15.58 -12.16 21.07
N GLU A 79 -15.17 -12.93 22.08
CA GLU A 79 -15.68 -12.75 23.44
C GLU A 79 -15.32 -11.34 23.94
N GLU A 80 -16.30 -10.65 24.52
CA GLU A 80 -16.15 -9.28 24.98
C GLU A 80 -15.05 -9.20 26.05
N GLY A 81 -13.92 -8.55 25.72
CA GLY A 81 -12.79 -8.37 26.62
C GLY A 81 -11.54 -9.23 26.35
N SER A 82 -11.55 -10.10 25.34
CA SER A 82 -10.36 -10.86 24.93
C SER A 82 -9.79 -10.35 23.60
N MET A 83 -8.52 -9.93 23.61
CA MET A 83 -7.75 -9.67 22.37
C MET A 83 -7.26 -11.01 21.82
N CYS A 84 -8.08 -11.66 21.02
CA CYS A 84 -7.77 -12.96 20.41
C CYS A 84 -6.82 -12.82 19.20
N HIS A 85 -6.72 -11.63 18.60
CA HIS A 85 -5.87 -11.40 17.43
C HIS A 85 -5.32 -9.97 17.35
N SER A 86 -4.24 -9.78 16.59
CA SER A 86 -3.72 -8.46 16.20
C SER A 86 -4.71 -7.61 15.39
N SER A 87 -5.87 -8.18 15.01
CA SER A 87 -6.99 -7.49 14.36
C SER A 87 -7.89 -6.75 15.35
N ASP A 88 -7.81 -7.09 16.64
CA ASP A 88 -8.61 -6.49 17.73
C ASP A 88 -7.94 -5.21 18.29
N VAL A 89 -6.77 -4.86 17.76
CA VAL A 89 -6.02 -3.65 18.14
C VAL A 89 -6.84 -2.41 17.80
N GLU A 90 -6.79 -1.40 18.68
CA GLU A 90 -7.50 -0.12 18.54
C GLU A 90 -7.33 0.53 17.16
N THR A 91 -6.16 0.37 16.54
CA THR A 91 -5.86 0.82 15.17
C THR A 91 -6.86 0.28 14.14
N TRP A 92 -7.24 -0.99 14.22
CA TRP A 92 -8.22 -1.58 13.30
C TRP A 92 -9.65 -1.15 13.61
N SER A 93 -9.99 -0.97 14.89
CA SER A 93 -11.28 -0.40 15.28
C SER A 93 -11.44 1.04 14.78
N HIS A 94 -10.39 1.86 14.88
CA HIS A 94 -10.37 3.21 14.34
C HIS A 94 -10.47 3.20 12.80
N PHE A 95 -9.76 2.29 12.14
CA PHE A 95 -9.84 2.10 10.70
C PHE A 95 -11.25 1.74 10.23
N ASP A 96 -11.93 0.84 10.94
CA ASP A 96 -13.29 0.42 10.61
C ASP A 96 -14.31 1.56 10.78
N ARG A 97 -14.16 2.37 11.84
CA ARG A 97 -14.99 3.57 12.05
C ARG A 97 -14.78 4.62 10.96
N THR A 98 -13.54 4.79 10.50
CA THR A 98 -13.20 5.77 9.45
C THR A 98 -13.54 5.29 8.04
N ASN A 99 -13.69 3.97 7.84
CA ASN A 99 -13.99 3.36 6.55
C ASN A 99 -15.24 2.47 6.61
N SER A 100 -16.34 3.02 7.11
CA SER A 100 -17.61 2.31 7.31
C SER A 100 -18.16 1.63 6.05
N ASP A 101 -17.84 2.15 4.86
CA ASP A 101 -18.29 1.58 3.59
C ASP A 101 -17.43 0.39 3.13
N PHE A 102 -16.27 0.18 3.75
CA PHE A 102 -15.30 -0.87 3.42
C PHE A 102 -15.43 -2.07 4.35
N THR A 103 -15.66 -1.82 5.64
CA THR A 103 -15.73 -2.84 6.69
C THR A 103 -16.77 -3.96 6.46
N PRO A 104 -17.99 -3.70 5.92
CA PRO A 104 -19.02 -4.72 5.81
C PRO A 104 -18.67 -5.87 4.84
N GLN A 105 -17.76 -5.63 3.89
CA GLN A 105 -17.43 -6.60 2.86
C GLN A 105 -16.23 -7.46 3.30
N LEU A 106 -16.49 -8.68 3.78
CA LEU A 106 -15.47 -9.62 4.28
C LEU A 106 -14.36 -9.97 3.27
N ARG A 107 -14.61 -9.81 1.98
CA ARG A 107 -13.62 -10.04 0.90
C ARG A 107 -12.67 -8.87 0.68
N ASN A 108 -12.84 -7.78 1.43
CA ASN A 108 -11.90 -6.68 1.44
C ASN A 108 -10.66 -7.07 2.25
N VAL A 109 -9.49 -6.81 1.68
CA VAL A 109 -8.20 -7.16 2.31
C VAL A 109 -7.61 -5.92 2.95
N ARG A 110 -7.23 -6.06 4.22
CA ARG A 110 -6.53 -5.03 4.99
C ARG A 110 -5.03 -5.30 4.91
N LEU A 111 -4.27 -4.35 4.37
CA LEU A 111 -2.81 -4.44 4.28
C LEU A 111 -2.18 -3.38 5.18
N GLY A 112 -1.53 -3.83 6.25
CA GLY A 112 -0.72 -2.98 7.12
C GLY A 112 0.70 -2.83 6.57
N LEU A 113 1.22 -1.61 6.52
CA LEU A 113 2.64 -1.37 6.35
C LEU A 113 3.30 -1.41 7.74
N CYS A 114 4.25 -2.31 7.94
CA CYS A 114 5.14 -2.23 9.09
C CYS A 114 6.44 -1.55 8.66
N THR A 115 6.87 -0.54 9.40
CA THR A 115 8.17 0.14 9.21
C THR A 115 9.30 -0.56 9.97
N ASP A 116 8.99 -1.59 10.76
CA ASP A 116 9.97 -2.43 11.40
C ASP A 116 10.50 -3.48 10.41
N GLY A 117 11.82 -3.49 10.21
CA GLY A 117 12.55 -4.73 9.98
C GLY A 117 13.00 -5.12 8.57
N PHE A 118 12.53 -4.52 7.47
CA PHE A 118 13.04 -4.86 6.13
C PHE A 118 13.98 -3.79 5.57
N ALA A 119 15.21 -3.76 6.09
CA ALA A 119 16.36 -3.16 5.42
C ALA A 119 17.25 -4.29 4.85
N PRO A 120 17.06 -4.72 3.58
CA PRO A 120 17.87 -5.80 3.02
C PRO A 120 19.35 -5.41 2.87
N HIS A 121 19.68 -4.12 2.91
CA HIS A 121 21.04 -3.59 3.06
C HIS A 121 20.99 -2.48 4.11
N GLY A 122 21.78 -2.62 5.18
CA GLY A 122 21.75 -1.76 6.35
C GLY A 122 21.96 -0.29 6.02
N MET A 123 20.90 0.49 6.25
CA MET A 123 20.83 1.90 6.63
C MET A 123 19.49 2.44 6.13
N VAL A 124 18.54 2.62 7.04
CA VAL A 124 17.38 3.47 6.79
C VAL A 124 16.97 4.12 8.10
N GLU A 125 17.43 5.36 8.28
CA GLU A 125 16.76 6.29 9.17
C GLU A 125 15.34 6.54 8.63
N ARG A 126 14.36 6.21 9.47
CA ARG A 126 12.99 6.74 9.52
C ARG A 126 12.28 6.85 8.16
N ILE A 127 11.72 5.72 7.72
CA ILE A 127 10.54 5.76 6.86
C ILE A 127 9.33 5.92 7.77
N LEU A 128 8.84 7.15 7.95
CA LEU A 128 7.46 7.37 8.37
C LEU A 128 6.60 7.33 7.10
N VAL A 129 5.94 6.19 6.85
CA VAL A 129 4.83 6.14 5.89
C VAL A 129 3.69 5.37 6.53
N GLY A 130 2.87 6.10 7.30
CA GLY A 130 1.54 5.66 7.68
C GLY A 130 0.62 5.82 6.48
N SER A 131 0.53 4.78 5.64
CA SER A 131 -0.54 4.63 4.66
C SER A 131 -1.05 3.20 4.73
N LEU A 132 -2.22 3.01 5.36
CA LEU A 132 -2.99 1.78 5.19
C LEU A 132 -3.49 1.75 3.74
N TYR A 133 -3.09 0.73 2.99
CA TYR A 133 -3.59 0.52 1.64
C TYR A 133 -4.92 -0.23 1.70
N LEU A 134 -5.99 0.48 1.35
CA LEU A 134 -7.30 -0.10 1.11
C LEU A 134 -7.31 -0.71 -0.29
N HIS A 135 -7.47 -2.04 -0.38
CA HIS A 135 -7.74 -2.68 -1.65
C HIS A 135 -9.14 -3.29 -1.65
N ARG A 136 -10.08 -2.62 -2.35
CA ARG A 136 -11.36 -3.22 -2.71
C ARG A 136 -11.11 -4.21 -3.84
N THR A 137 -11.16 -5.50 -3.51
CA THR A 137 -11.15 -6.53 -4.54
C THR A 137 -12.58 -6.67 -5.06
N ILE A 138 -12.90 -5.94 -6.13
CA ILE A 138 -14.17 -6.15 -6.86
C ILE A 138 -13.99 -7.46 -7.65
N PHE A 139 -14.62 -8.51 -7.15
CA PHE A 139 -14.86 -9.72 -7.93
C PHE A 139 -16.17 -9.51 -8.68
N HIS A 140 -16.10 -9.18 -9.97
CA HIS A 140 -17.21 -9.43 -10.88
C HIS A 140 -17.17 -10.90 -11.32
#